data_AF-A0A0F3QA59-F1
#
_entry.id   AF-A0A0F3QA59-F1
#
_cell.length_a   1.000
_cell.length_b   1.000
_cell.length_c   1.000
_cell.angle_alpha   90.00
_cell.angle_beta   90.00
_cell.angle_gamma   90.00
#
_symmetry.space_group_name_H-M   'P 1'
#
loop_
_entity.id
_entity.type
_entity.pdbx_description
1 polymer ?
#
loop_
_entity_poly.entity_id
_entity_poly.type
_entity_poly.pdbx_seq_one_letter_code
_entity_poly.pdbx_strand_id
1 'polypeptide(L)'
;MMDNDEKGAYATYLGRIGWYYSKNSESREAIEYFMKAKKVFEGVKEYGTSKSNIVFGLVISNVQLGNLKEAEANIQIMQDMFNQNLIDKTDAATLDYAKAHLFLAQGKYEEALKQINATIDACIDNGMKPQDVFLTGLYLLKIDILNNLKNYNDALPLLEEVYNMKKPKEKEEYPIFGRIYTQMSIVKLELGNNNEALEYAKKAVEAFLKDPIKMLLLHLTYI
;
A
#
# COMPACT_ATOMS: atom_id res chain seq x y z
N MET A 1 -5.57 -26.44 -25.22
CA MET A 1 -5.73 -26.32 -23.76
C MET A 1 -4.45 -25.71 -23.25
N MET A 2 -4.48 -24.63 -22.48
CA MET A 2 -3.25 -24.00 -22.00
C MET A 2 -2.46 -24.96 -21.12
N ASP A 3 -1.14 -25.03 -21.30
CA ASP A 3 -0.26 -25.74 -20.39
C ASP A 3 -0.07 -24.97 -19.06
N ASN A 4 0.69 -25.54 -18.12
CA ASN A 4 0.87 -24.94 -16.79
C ASN A 4 1.65 -23.61 -16.84
N ASP A 5 2.60 -23.47 -17.75
CA ASP A 5 3.43 -22.28 -17.88
C ASP A 5 2.65 -21.16 -18.54
N GLU A 6 1.87 -21.48 -19.58
CA GLU A 6 0.93 -20.58 -20.22
C GLU A 6 -0.11 -20.06 -19.22
N LYS A 7 -0.67 -20.95 -18.39
CA LYS A 7 -1.57 -20.55 -17.29
C LYS A 7 -0.86 -19.66 -16.28
N GLY A 8 0.37 -19.98 -15.90
CA GLY A 8 1.15 -19.22 -14.93
C GLY A 8 1.47 -17.80 -15.41
N ALA A 9 1.90 -17.67 -16.67
CA ALA A 9 2.14 -16.38 -17.30
C ALA A 9 0.83 -15.57 -17.43
N TYR A 10 -0.25 -16.20 -17.90
CA TYR A 10 -1.54 -15.52 -18.07
C TYR A 10 -2.14 -15.03 -16.75
N ALA A 11 -2.09 -15.86 -15.70
CA ALA A 11 -2.57 -15.46 -14.37
C ALA A 11 -1.71 -14.33 -13.78
N THR A 12 -0.39 -14.39 -13.94
CA THR A 12 0.51 -13.30 -13.52
C THR A 12 0.18 -11.99 -14.26
N TYR A 13 -0.12 -12.07 -15.56
CA TYR A 13 -0.56 -10.91 -16.34
C TYR A 13 -1.88 -10.32 -15.82
N LEU A 14 -2.87 -11.16 -15.55
CA LEU A 14 -4.13 -10.72 -14.92
C LEU A 14 -3.89 -10.06 -13.56
N GLY A 15 -2.99 -10.62 -12.73
CA GLY A 15 -2.59 -10.00 -11.46
C GLY A 15 -1.96 -8.61 -11.63
N ARG A 16 -1.15 -8.41 -12.69
CA ARG A 16 -0.61 -7.07 -13.02
C ARG A 16 -1.71 -6.09 -13.41
N ILE A 17 -2.73 -6.53 -14.14
CA ILE A 17 -3.90 -5.70 -14.44
C ILE A 17 -4.64 -5.35 -13.15
N GLY A 18 -4.80 -6.31 -12.22
CA GLY A 18 -5.36 -6.04 -10.89
C GLY A 18 -4.60 -4.94 -10.15
N TRP A 19 -3.27 -4.97 -10.15
CA TRP A 19 -2.45 -3.91 -9.56
C TRP A 19 -2.57 -2.56 -10.27
N TYR A 20 -2.75 -2.56 -11.59
CA TYR A 20 -3.01 -1.32 -12.33
C TYR A 20 -4.28 -0.63 -11.82
N TYR A 21 -5.40 -1.36 -11.74
CA TYR A 21 -6.67 -0.84 -11.23
C TYR A 21 -6.57 -0.43 -9.75
N SER A 22 -5.91 -1.25 -8.91
CA SER A 22 -5.74 -0.94 -7.48
C SER A 22 -4.97 0.37 -7.26
N LYS A 23 -3.95 0.65 -8.07
CA LYS A 23 -3.19 1.92 -7.99
C LYS A 23 -4.02 3.14 -8.37
N ASN A 24 -5.01 2.97 -9.24
CA ASN A 24 -5.93 4.05 -9.66
C ASN A 24 -7.14 4.17 -8.74
N SER A 25 -7.15 3.50 -7.58
CA SER A 25 -8.29 3.47 -6.64
C SER A 25 -9.55 2.84 -7.22
N GLU A 26 -9.41 2.00 -8.25
CA GLU A 26 -10.47 1.22 -8.89
C GLU A 26 -10.49 -0.18 -8.26
N SER A 27 -10.76 -0.23 -6.94
CA SER A 27 -10.57 -1.44 -6.13
C SER A 27 -11.52 -2.58 -6.51
N ARG A 28 -12.71 -2.29 -7.06
CA ARG A 28 -13.66 -3.34 -7.50
C ARG A 28 -13.14 -4.07 -8.72
N GLU A 29 -12.70 -3.32 -9.72
CA GLU A 29 -12.07 -3.81 -10.94
C GLU A 29 -10.80 -4.58 -10.60
N ALA A 30 -9.98 -4.06 -9.68
CA ALA A 30 -8.80 -4.75 -9.19
C ALA A 30 -9.14 -6.15 -8.64
N ILE A 31 -10.15 -6.24 -7.77
CA ILE A 31 -10.63 -7.51 -7.20
C ILE A 31 -11.10 -8.46 -8.30
N GLU A 32 -11.83 -7.98 -9.31
CA GLU A 32 -12.25 -8.83 -10.42
C GLU A 32 -11.05 -9.48 -11.13
N TYR A 33 -10.01 -8.70 -11.44
CA TYR A 33 -8.82 -9.22 -12.13
C TYR A 33 -8.00 -10.15 -11.25
N PHE A 34 -7.84 -9.83 -9.95
CA PHE A 34 -7.18 -10.75 -9.02
C PHE A 34 -7.96 -12.06 -8.85
N MET A 35 -9.29 -12.01 -8.80
CA MET A 35 -10.13 -13.22 -8.74
C MET A 35 -10.04 -14.05 -10.02
N LYS A 36 -10.03 -13.40 -11.20
CA LYS A 36 -9.76 -14.09 -12.49
C LYS A 36 -8.39 -14.77 -12.46
N ALA A 37 -7.35 -14.07 -12.00
CA ALA A 37 -6.00 -14.62 -11.88
C ALA A 37 -5.94 -15.82 -10.91
N LYS A 38 -6.55 -15.69 -9.73
CA LYS A 38 -6.65 -16.75 -8.73
C LYS A 38 -7.32 -18.01 -9.29
N LYS A 39 -8.40 -17.84 -10.06
CA LYS A 39 -9.10 -18.95 -10.73
C LYS A 39 -8.23 -19.66 -11.77
N VAL A 40 -7.45 -18.93 -12.56
CA VAL A 40 -6.52 -19.54 -13.53
C VAL A 40 -5.43 -20.36 -12.83
N PHE A 41 -5.02 -19.94 -11.63
CA PHE A 41 -4.04 -20.66 -10.82
C PHE A 41 -4.60 -21.91 -10.09
N GLU A 42 -5.91 -22.18 -10.16
CA GLU A 42 -6.48 -23.41 -9.60
C GLU A 42 -5.86 -24.65 -10.25
N GLY A 43 -5.25 -25.52 -9.43
CA GLY A 43 -4.60 -26.75 -9.89
C GLY A 43 -3.19 -26.58 -10.49
N VAL A 44 -2.70 -25.35 -10.67
CA VAL A 44 -1.28 -25.10 -10.99
C VAL A 44 -0.49 -25.28 -9.70
N LYS A 45 0.57 -26.10 -9.66
CA LYS A 45 1.34 -26.33 -8.41
C LYS A 45 2.42 -25.28 -8.15
N GLU A 46 3.12 -24.83 -9.18
CA GLU A 46 4.22 -23.87 -9.10
C GLU A 46 3.72 -22.41 -8.90
N TYR A 47 4.61 -21.41 -9.00
CA TYR A 47 4.27 -19.98 -8.92
C TYR A 47 3.78 -19.48 -7.55
N GLY A 48 4.35 -20.00 -6.46
CA GLY A 48 3.99 -19.59 -5.09
C GLY A 48 4.02 -18.08 -4.87
N THR A 49 5.11 -17.41 -5.27
CA THR A 49 5.25 -15.95 -5.16
C THR A 49 4.19 -15.19 -5.96
N SER A 50 3.91 -15.57 -7.21
CA SER A 50 2.88 -14.90 -8.03
C SER A 50 1.48 -15.08 -7.43
N LYS A 51 1.16 -16.29 -6.96
CA LYS A 51 -0.11 -16.56 -6.28
C LYS A 51 -0.25 -15.72 -5.01
N SER A 52 0.80 -15.67 -4.20
CA SER A 52 0.83 -14.87 -2.97
C SER A 52 0.63 -13.39 -3.28
N ASN A 53 1.28 -12.88 -4.33
CA ASN A 53 1.10 -11.50 -4.77
C ASN A 53 -0.34 -11.18 -5.22
N ILE A 54 -1.04 -12.12 -5.86
CA ILE A 54 -2.47 -11.95 -6.21
C ILE A 54 -3.35 -11.93 -4.96
N VAL A 55 -3.13 -12.84 -4.02
CA VAL A 55 -3.88 -12.87 -2.76
C VAL A 55 -3.62 -11.61 -1.94
N PHE A 56 -2.37 -11.13 -1.92
CA PHE A 56 -2.00 -9.85 -1.33
C PHE A 56 -2.76 -8.68 -1.98
N GLY A 57 -2.85 -8.64 -3.31
CA GLY A 57 -3.65 -7.65 -4.03
C GLY A 57 -5.14 -7.69 -3.65
N LEU A 58 -5.71 -8.88 -3.42
CA LEU A 58 -7.06 -9.04 -2.89
C LEU A 58 -7.20 -8.47 -1.48
N VAL A 59 -6.23 -8.69 -0.59
CA VAL A 59 -6.26 -8.11 0.77
C VAL A 59 -6.33 -6.59 0.69
N ILE A 60 -5.39 -5.97 -0.01
CA ILE A 60 -5.31 -4.50 -0.14
C ILE A 60 -6.61 -3.93 -0.72
N SER A 61 -7.10 -4.51 -1.82
CA SER A 61 -8.29 -3.99 -2.49
C SER A 61 -9.56 -4.18 -1.65
N ASN A 62 -9.67 -5.29 -0.90
CA ASN A 62 -10.80 -5.49 0.02
C ASN A 62 -10.75 -4.54 1.22
N VAL A 63 -9.56 -4.28 1.78
CA VAL A 63 -9.38 -3.27 2.85
C VAL A 63 -9.83 -1.90 2.37
N GLN A 64 -9.44 -1.49 1.16
CA GLN A 64 -9.85 -0.21 0.55
C GLN A 64 -11.37 -0.07 0.41
N LEU A 65 -12.09 -1.17 0.18
CA LEU A 65 -13.56 -1.18 0.10
C LEU A 65 -14.27 -1.37 1.44
N GLY A 66 -13.53 -1.61 2.53
CA GLY A 66 -14.10 -1.95 3.84
C GLY A 66 -14.61 -3.40 3.94
N ASN A 67 -14.26 -4.26 2.99
CA ASN A 67 -14.60 -5.69 2.96
C ASN A 67 -13.66 -6.48 3.90
N LEU A 68 -13.71 -6.17 5.20
CA LEU A 68 -12.69 -6.63 6.14
C LEU A 68 -12.70 -8.16 6.37
N LYS A 69 -13.87 -8.81 6.23
CA LYS A 69 -13.98 -10.27 6.37
C LYS A 69 -13.29 -11.00 5.21
N GLU A 70 -13.46 -10.49 4.00
CA GLU A 70 -12.81 -11.00 2.80
C GLU A 70 -11.30 -10.76 2.84
N ALA A 71 -10.87 -9.61 3.34
CA ALA A 71 -9.45 -9.32 3.58
C ALA A 71 -8.84 -10.30 4.60
N GLU A 72 -9.53 -10.56 5.71
CA GLU A 72 -9.10 -11.51 6.74
C GLU A 72 -9.00 -12.94 6.20
N ALA A 73 -10.00 -13.39 5.42
CA ALA A 73 -9.95 -14.69 4.75
C ALA A 73 -8.75 -14.81 3.79
N ASN A 74 -8.41 -13.74 3.05
CA ASN A 74 -7.24 -13.75 2.17
C ASN A 74 -5.91 -13.71 2.94
N ILE A 75 -5.85 -13.04 4.11
CA ILE A 75 -4.69 -13.13 5.00
C ILE A 75 -4.49 -14.57 5.49
N GLN A 76 -5.55 -15.29 5.84
CA GLN A 76 -5.43 -16.69 6.24
C GLN A 76 -4.85 -17.55 5.10
N ILE A 77 -5.28 -17.32 3.86
CA ILE A 77 -4.70 -18.01 2.69
C ILE A 77 -3.20 -17.72 2.57
N MET A 78 -2.76 -16.47 2.71
CA MET A 78 -1.33 -16.14 2.68
C MET A 78 -0.55 -16.80 3.82
N GLN A 79 -1.13 -16.86 5.03
CA GLN A 79 -0.54 -17.52 6.18
C GLN A 79 -0.38 -19.03 5.95
N ASP A 80 -1.38 -19.67 5.34
CA ASP A 80 -1.34 -21.09 4.98
C ASP A 80 -0.25 -21.37 3.93
N MET A 81 -0.12 -20.48 2.92
CA MET A 81 0.95 -20.58 1.92
C MET A 81 2.34 -20.48 2.56
N PHE A 82 2.51 -19.57 3.53
CA PHE A 82 3.74 -19.43 4.30
C PHE A 82 4.04 -20.70 5.12
N ASN A 83 3.06 -21.20 5.87
CA ASN A 83 3.22 -22.37 6.73
C ASN A 83 3.53 -23.66 5.94
N GLN A 84 3.08 -23.72 4.68
CA GLN A 84 3.35 -24.84 3.77
C GLN A 84 4.68 -24.68 3.01
N ASN A 85 5.49 -23.66 3.30
CA ASN A 85 6.73 -23.31 2.60
C ASN A 85 6.54 -23.14 1.08
N LEU A 86 5.37 -22.65 0.66
CA LEU A 86 5.09 -22.35 -0.75
C LEU A 86 5.66 -20.98 -1.18
N ILE A 87 6.07 -20.17 -0.22
CA ILE A 87 6.64 -18.83 -0.39
C ILE A 87 7.88 -18.69 0.51
N ASP A 88 8.81 -17.82 0.12
CA ASP A 88 10.09 -17.67 0.80
C ASP A 88 9.94 -16.87 2.11
N LYS A 89 10.92 -16.95 3.01
CA LYS A 89 11.00 -16.12 4.20
C LYS A 89 10.98 -14.63 3.87
N THR A 90 11.52 -14.25 2.72
CA THR A 90 11.44 -12.86 2.22
C THR A 90 10.00 -12.41 1.94
N ASP A 91 9.07 -13.34 1.68
CA ASP A 91 7.65 -13.06 1.50
C ASP A 91 6.90 -12.86 2.84
N ALA A 92 7.53 -13.17 3.99
CA ALA A 92 6.95 -12.89 5.31
C ALA A 92 6.67 -11.39 5.51
N ALA A 93 7.56 -10.53 5.00
CA ALA A 93 7.39 -9.08 5.04
C ALA A 93 6.11 -8.63 4.30
N THR A 94 5.74 -9.31 3.22
CA THR A 94 4.50 -9.03 2.46
C THR A 94 3.25 -9.40 3.27
N LEU A 95 3.30 -10.53 3.98
CA LEU A 95 2.21 -10.95 4.87
C LEU A 95 2.03 -9.98 6.04
N ASP A 96 3.11 -9.57 6.68
CA ASP A 96 3.06 -8.60 7.78
C ASP A 96 2.55 -7.24 7.28
N TYR A 97 2.98 -6.82 6.09
CA TYR A 97 2.46 -5.61 5.46
C TYR A 97 0.95 -5.68 5.18
N ALA A 98 0.45 -6.84 4.70
CA ALA A 98 -0.97 -7.07 4.50
C ALA A 98 -1.76 -7.00 5.82
N LYS A 99 -1.22 -7.61 6.88
CA LYS A 99 -1.81 -7.57 8.23
C LYS A 99 -1.83 -6.14 8.79
N ALA A 100 -0.78 -5.35 8.56
CA ALA A 100 -0.72 -3.96 9.00
C ALA A 100 -1.89 -3.13 8.43
N HIS A 101 -2.17 -3.28 7.12
CA HIS A 101 -3.33 -2.65 6.48
C HIS A 101 -4.67 -3.11 7.06
N LEU A 102 -4.85 -4.43 7.25
CA LEU A 102 -6.08 -4.94 7.85
C LEU A 102 -6.28 -4.42 9.28
N PHE A 103 -5.24 -4.49 10.11
CA PHE A 103 -5.31 -4.05 11.51
C PHE A 103 -5.56 -2.56 11.64
N LEU A 104 -4.93 -1.73 10.80
CA LEU A 104 -5.23 -0.30 10.72
C LEU A 104 -6.71 -0.08 10.41
N ALA A 105 -7.26 -0.75 9.40
CA ALA A 105 -8.68 -0.63 9.03
C ALA A 105 -9.65 -1.16 10.11
N GLN A 106 -9.20 -2.09 10.95
CA GLN A 106 -9.96 -2.60 12.09
C GLN A 106 -9.84 -1.72 13.36
N GLY A 107 -9.03 -0.66 13.33
CA GLY A 107 -8.73 0.17 14.51
C GLY A 107 -7.77 -0.49 15.52
N LYS A 108 -7.12 -1.58 15.13
CA LYS A 108 -6.13 -2.32 15.95
C LYS A 108 -4.74 -1.73 15.74
N TYR A 109 -4.56 -0.49 16.18
CA TYR A 109 -3.40 0.33 15.78
C TYR A 109 -2.08 -0.17 16.34
N GLU A 110 -2.06 -0.73 17.56
CA GLU A 110 -0.84 -1.29 18.16
C GLU A 110 -0.39 -2.56 17.41
N GLU A 111 -1.33 -3.43 17.05
CA GLU A 111 -1.05 -4.59 16.22
C GLU A 111 -0.59 -4.17 14.83
N ALA A 112 -1.22 -3.16 14.22
CA ALA A 112 -0.79 -2.60 12.94
C ALA A 112 0.65 -2.07 13.02
N LEU A 113 1.00 -1.35 14.09
CA LEU A 113 2.33 -0.79 14.31
C LEU A 113 3.38 -1.90 14.44
N LYS A 114 3.07 -2.96 15.17
CA LYS A 114 3.94 -4.13 15.28
C LYS A 114 4.24 -4.75 13.92
N GLN A 115 3.20 -4.94 13.08
CA GLN A 115 3.38 -5.56 11.77
C GLN A 115 4.16 -4.69 10.81
N ILE A 116 3.88 -3.37 10.73
CA ILE A 116 4.61 -2.49 9.81
C ILE A 116 6.08 -2.34 10.20
N ASN A 117 6.39 -2.34 11.51
CA ASN A 117 7.79 -2.35 11.98
C ASN A 117 8.50 -3.63 11.53
N ALA A 118 7.87 -4.80 11.70
CA ALA A 118 8.45 -6.07 11.23
C ALA A 118 8.74 -6.06 9.72
N THR A 119 7.84 -5.50 8.89
CA THR A 119 8.07 -5.34 7.45
C THR A 119 9.27 -4.42 7.16
N ILE A 120 9.35 -3.27 7.83
CA ILE A 120 10.44 -2.29 7.65
C ILE A 120 11.79 -2.90 8.05
N ASP A 121 11.85 -3.52 9.23
CA ASP A 121 13.06 -4.15 9.78
C ASP A 121 13.54 -5.25 8.83
N ALA A 122 12.64 -6.09 8.32
CA ALA A 122 12.98 -7.10 7.33
C ALA A 122 13.55 -6.50 6.03
N CYS A 123 13.03 -5.37 5.55
CA CYS A 123 13.61 -4.70 4.38
C CYS A 123 15.03 -4.18 4.65
N ILE A 124 15.26 -3.58 5.82
CA ILE A 124 16.56 -3.03 6.22
C ILE A 124 17.59 -4.14 6.43
N ASP A 125 17.20 -5.22 7.12
CA ASP A 125 18.05 -6.38 7.38
C ASP A 125 18.47 -7.09 6.07
N ASN A 126 17.64 -7.00 5.03
CA ASN A 126 17.94 -7.48 3.68
C ASN A 126 18.75 -6.49 2.83
N GLY A 127 19.31 -5.44 3.45
CA GLY A 127 20.29 -4.54 2.84
C GLY A 127 19.71 -3.25 2.27
N MET A 128 18.42 -2.96 2.47
CA MET A 128 17.89 -1.62 2.18
C MET A 128 18.43 -0.61 3.18
N LYS A 129 18.72 0.60 2.72
CA LYS A 129 19.07 1.71 3.59
C LYS A 129 17.78 2.37 4.10
N PRO A 130 17.73 2.86 5.35
CA PRO A 130 16.53 3.52 5.89
C PRO A 130 15.99 4.66 5.02
N GLN A 131 16.86 5.35 4.29
CA GLN A 131 16.54 6.45 3.38
C GLN A 131 16.20 6.02 1.93
N ASP A 132 16.09 4.71 1.66
CA ASP A 132 15.76 4.22 0.33
C ASP A 132 14.30 4.55 -0.01
N VAL A 133 14.10 5.16 -1.18
CA VAL A 133 12.79 5.66 -1.63
C VAL A 133 11.73 4.54 -1.74
N PHE A 134 12.16 3.28 -1.82
CA PHE A 134 11.27 2.13 -1.72
C PHE A 134 10.45 2.12 -0.41
N LEU A 135 11.06 2.53 0.72
CA LEU A 135 10.46 2.50 2.05
C LEU A 135 9.41 3.59 2.27
N THR A 136 9.30 4.59 1.37
CA THR A 136 8.34 5.70 1.47
C THR A 136 6.92 5.22 1.77
N GLY A 137 6.44 4.18 1.07
CA GLY A 137 5.08 3.67 1.27
C GLY A 137 4.90 3.02 2.64
N LEU A 138 5.92 2.31 3.13
CA LEU A 138 5.91 1.66 4.44
C LEU A 138 5.92 2.70 5.57
N TYR A 139 6.76 3.73 5.45
CA TYR A 139 6.80 4.82 6.41
C TYR A 139 5.52 5.64 6.42
N LEU A 140 4.90 5.91 5.26
CA LEU A 140 3.60 6.58 5.24
C LEU A 140 2.51 5.78 5.96
N LEU A 141 2.49 4.45 5.81
CA LEU A 141 1.58 3.61 6.58
C LEU A 141 1.89 3.67 8.09
N LYS A 142 3.17 3.60 8.46
CA LYS A 142 3.59 3.74 9.86
C LYS A 142 3.18 5.10 10.45
N ILE A 143 3.34 6.19 9.70
CA ILE A 143 2.92 7.54 10.12
C ILE A 143 1.40 7.59 10.33
N ASP A 144 0.61 7.01 9.42
CA ASP A 144 -0.84 6.94 9.58
C ASP A 144 -1.25 6.18 10.85
N ILE A 145 -0.59 5.05 11.12
CA ILE A 145 -0.78 4.27 12.35
C ILE A 145 -0.40 5.09 13.59
N LEU A 146 0.76 5.76 13.59
CA LEU A 146 1.21 6.60 14.70
C LEU A 146 0.25 7.77 14.97
N ASN A 147 -0.29 8.38 13.91
CA ASN A 147 -1.28 9.46 14.02
C ASN A 147 -2.58 8.96 14.66
N ASN A 148 -3.05 7.77 14.29
CA ASN A 148 -4.21 7.14 14.92
C ASN A 148 -3.95 6.77 16.40
N LEU A 149 -2.71 6.45 16.76
CA LEU A 149 -2.26 6.27 18.15
C LEU A 149 -2.04 7.58 18.91
N LYS A 150 -2.21 8.74 18.25
CA LYS A 150 -1.87 10.08 18.77
C LYS A 150 -0.39 10.23 19.16
N ASN A 151 0.48 9.43 18.59
CA ASN A 151 1.91 9.49 18.82
C ASN A 151 2.60 10.44 17.83
N TYR A 152 2.27 11.73 17.95
CA TYR A 152 2.72 12.77 17.03
C TYR A 152 4.23 13.06 17.12
N ASN A 153 4.83 12.81 18.29
CA ASN A 153 6.26 13.02 18.52
C ASN A 153 7.12 12.05 17.70
N ASP A 154 6.64 10.82 17.48
CA ASP A 154 7.33 9.84 16.62
C ASP A 154 6.94 10.00 15.15
N ALA A 155 5.71 10.45 14.87
CA ALA A 155 5.23 10.65 13.50
C ALA A 155 5.95 11.80 12.78
N LEU A 156 6.19 12.92 13.47
CA LEU A 156 6.71 14.14 12.85
C LEU A 156 8.13 13.97 12.27
N PRO A 157 9.14 13.44 13.00
CA PRO A 157 10.48 13.24 12.45
C PRO A 157 10.49 12.28 11.26
N LEU A 158 9.69 11.20 11.34
CA LEU A 158 9.57 10.23 10.26
C LEU A 158 8.93 10.86 9.01
N LEU A 159 7.98 11.76 9.19
CA LEU A 159 7.33 12.48 8.10
C LEU A 159 8.27 13.48 7.41
N GLU A 160 9.13 14.15 8.17
CA GLU A 160 10.21 14.99 7.64
C GLU A 160 11.23 14.16 6.85
N GLU A 161 11.59 12.97 7.34
CA GLU A 161 12.45 12.03 6.63
C GLU A 161 11.81 11.61 5.29
N VAL A 162 10.54 11.22 5.30
CA VAL A 162 9.78 10.85 4.09
C VAL A 162 9.76 11.98 3.06
N TYR A 163 9.55 13.22 3.51
CA TYR A 163 9.63 14.39 2.65
C TYR A 163 11.02 14.54 2.00
N ASN A 164 12.08 14.41 2.79
CA ASN A 164 13.47 14.54 2.34
C ASN A 164 13.92 13.39 1.42
N MET A 165 13.36 12.18 1.56
CA MET A 165 13.61 11.08 0.63
C MET A 165 13.07 11.38 -0.78
N LYS A 166 11.96 12.12 -0.87
CA LYS A 166 11.24 12.39 -2.11
C LYS A 166 11.65 13.68 -2.80
N LYS A 167 11.83 14.77 -2.03
CA LYS A 167 12.10 16.11 -2.55
C LYS A 167 13.22 16.20 -3.60
N PRO A 168 14.38 15.52 -3.45
CA PRO A 168 15.45 15.61 -4.44
C PRO A 168 15.12 14.96 -5.79
N LYS A 169 14.14 14.05 -5.82
CA LYS A 169 13.84 13.20 -7.00
C LYS A 169 12.56 13.59 -7.71
N GLU A 170 11.68 14.31 -7.03
CA GLU A 170 10.30 14.51 -7.43
C GLU A 170 9.88 15.96 -7.22
N LYS A 171 9.06 16.48 -8.12
CA LYS A 171 8.44 17.80 -7.92
C LYS A 171 7.35 17.68 -6.85
N GLU A 172 7.20 18.71 -6.04
CA GLU A 172 6.17 18.76 -4.98
C GLU A 172 4.73 18.69 -5.49
N GLU A 173 4.55 18.78 -6.81
CA GLU A 173 3.27 18.63 -7.50
C GLU A 173 2.87 17.17 -7.73
N TYR A 174 3.72 16.19 -7.38
CA TYR A 174 3.37 14.78 -7.50
C TYR A 174 2.46 14.30 -6.36
N PRO A 175 1.55 13.33 -6.63
CA PRO A 175 0.56 12.88 -5.65
C PRO A 175 1.14 12.36 -4.32
N ILE A 176 2.41 11.95 -4.31
CA ILE A 176 3.07 11.52 -3.08
C ILE A 176 3.21 12.67 -2.07
N PHE A 177 3.50 13.89 -2.54
CA PHE A 177 3.58 15.07 -1.68
C PHE A 177 2.21 15.47 -1.17
N GLY A 178 1.16 15.24 -1.95
CA GLY A 178 -0.22 15.34 -1.48
C GLY A 178 -0.45 14.53 -0.20
N ARG A 179 -0.02 13.25 -0.20
CA ARG A 179 -0.14 12.37 0.97
C ARG A 179 0.74 12.82 2.14
N ILE A 180 1.98 13.22 1.87
CA ILE A 180 2.90 13.74 2.91
C ILE A 180 2.31 14.98 3.57
N TYR A 181 1.82 15.93 2.77
CA TYR A 181 1.22 17.17 3.27
C TYR A 181 -0.09 16.92 4.03
N THR A 182 -0.91 15.95 3.62
CA THR A 182 -2.07 15.52 4.41
C THR A 182 -1.65 15.06 5.81
N GLN A 183 -0.63 14.21 5.91
CA GLN A 183 -0.14 13.74 7.22
C GLN A 183 0.47 14.89 8.03
N MET A 184 1.16 15.85 7.39
CA MET A 184 1.73 17.03 8.09
C MET A 184 0.62 17.90 8.65
N SER A 185 -0.45 18.10 7.87
CA SER A 185 -1.63 18.86 8.29
C SER A 185 -2.29 18.24 9.52
N ILE A 186 -2.49 16.92 9.54
CA ILE A 186 -3.08 16.19 10.67
C ILE A 186 -2.23 16.39 11.93
N VAL A 187 -0.93 16.11 11.85
CA VAL A 187 -0.01 16.24 13.00
C VAL A 187 -0.02 17.67 13.54
N LYS A 188 0.07 18.67 12.67
CA LYS A 188 0.08 20.08 13.08
C LYS A 188 -1.23 20.51 13.72
N LEU A 189 -2.37 20.03 13.21
CA LEU A 189 -3.68 20.32 13.79
C LEU A 189 -3.79 19.78 15.21
N GLU A 190 -3.39 18.52 15.41
CA GLU A 190 -3.46 17.85 16.72
C GLU A 190 -2.48 18.44 17.75
N LEU A 191 -1.38 19.02 17.29
CA LEU A 191 -0.46 19.80 18.12
C LEU A 191 -0.93 21.25 18.40
N GLY A 192 -2.11 21.65 17.92
CA GLY A 192 -2.69 22.99 18.11
C GLY A 192 -2.15 24.06 17.16
N ASN A 193 -1.32 23.69 16.17
CA ASN A 193 -0.71 24.60 15.21
C ASN A 193 -1.62 24.81 13.99
N ASN A 194 -2.79 25.39 14.22
CA ASN A 194 -3.88 25.50 13.23
C ASN A 194 -3.47 26.19 11.92
N ASN A 195 -2.63 27.22 11.98
CA ASN A 195 -2.20 27.95 10.79
C ASN A 195 -1.29 27.10 9.88
N GLU A 196 -0.32 26.40 10.47
CA GLU A 196 0.54 25.47 9.73
C GLU A 196 -0.27 24.29 9.18
N ALA A 197 -1.20 23.76 9.97
CA ALA A 197 -2.09 22.69 9.54
C ALA A 197 -2.89 23.08 8.29
N LEU A 198 -3.43 24.30 8.26
CA LEU A 198 -4.16 24.84 7.11
C LEU A 198 -3.24 25.05 5.90
N GLU A 199 -2.01 25.52 6.11
CA GLU A 199 -1.04 25.67 5.03
C GLU A 199 -0.72 24.32 4.37
N TYR A 200 -0.44 23.29 5.16
CA TYR A 200 -0.19 21.94 4.65
C TYR A 200 -1.43 21.34 3.97
N ALA A 201 -2.63 21.56 4.50
CA ALA A 201 -3.87 21.14 3.85
C ALA A 201 -4.00 21.75 2.44
N LYS A 202 -3.70 23.04 2.28
CA LYS A 202 -3.71 23.72 0.97
C LYS A 202 -2.67 23.12 0.02
N LYS A 203 -1.44 22.91 0.48
CA LYS A 203 -0.39 22.25 -0.32
C LYS A 203 -0.80 20.84 -0.77
N ALA A 204 -1.46 20.09 0.11
CA ALA A 204 -1.96 18.76 -0.22
C ALA A 204 -2.99 18.82 -1.36
N VAL A 205 -3.96 19.73 -1.26
CA VAL A 205 -4.98 19.96 -2.30
C VAL A 205 -4.34 20.35 -3.62
N GLU A 206 -3.38 21.29 -3.61
CA GLU A 206 -2.67 21.71 -4.82
C GLU A 206 -1.94 20.54 -5.50
N ALA A 207 -1.25 19.70 -4.74
CA ALA A 207 -0.57 18.52 -5.26
C ALA A 207 -1.56 17.51 -5.88
N PHE A 208 -2.72 17.28 -5.26
CA PHE A 208 -3.74 16.38 -5.80
C PHE A 208 -4.48 16.95 -7.03
N LEU A 209 -4.65 18.27 -7.12
CA LEU A 209 -5.29 18.92 -8.28
C LEU A 209 -4.38 18.96 -9.50
N LYS A 210 -3.06 19.03 -9.29
CA LYS A 210 -2.05 19.02 -10.36
C LYS A 210 -1.67 17.61 -10.84
N ASP A 211 -2.28 16.57 -10.29
CA ASP A 211 -2.06 15.20 -10.72
C ASP A 211 -2.36 15.05 -12.23
N PRO A 212 -1.35 14.72 -13.07
CA PRO A 212 -1.50 14.60 -14.51
C PRO A 212 -2.62 13.63 -14.93
N ILE A 213 -2.90 12.61 -14.11
CA ILE A 213 -3.95 11.61 -14.39
C ILE A 213 -5.34 12.26 -14.37
N LYS A 214 -5.57 13.25 -13.49
CA LYS A 214 -6.82 14.05 -13.48
C LYS A 214 -6.81 15.18 -14.51
N MET A 215 -5.67 15.78 -14.80
CA MET A 215 -5.57 16.82 -15.84
C MET A 215 -5.92 16.28 -17.24
N LEU A 216 -5.54 15.04 -17.57
CA LEU A 216 -5.92 14.44 -18.85
C LEU A 216 -7.45 14.23 -18.97
N LEU A 217 -8.11 13.86 -17.88
CA LEU A 217 -9.56 13.68 -17.84
C LEU A 217 -10.32 15.01 -17.91
N LEU A 218 -9.83 16.06 -17.24
CA LEU A 218 -10.41 17.40 -17.33
C LEU A 218 -10.28 18.01 -18.73
N HIS A 219 -9.18 17.75 -19.45
CA HIS A 219 -9.04 18.19 -20.83
C HIS A 219 -9.88 17.39 -21.84
N LEU A 220 -10.26 16.15 -21.52
CA LEU A 220 -11.13 15.33 -22.36
C LEU A 220 -12.63 15.54 -22.08
N THR A 221 -13.01 16.22 -20.99
CA THR A 221 -14.40 16.61 -20.70
C THR A 221 -14.80 18.00 -21.21
N TYR A 222 -13.90 18.71 -21.91
CA TYR A 222 -14.14 20.06 -22.46
C TYR A 222 -13.88 20.18 -23.97
N ILE A 223 -13.94 19.08 -24.74
CA ILE A 223 -13.98 19.09 -26.21
C ILE A 223 -15.16 18.23 -26.67
#